data_AF-A0AAW9A6F1-F1
#
_entry.id   AF-A0AAW9A6F1-F1
#
_cell.length_a   1.000
_cell.length_b   1.000
_cell.length_c   1.000
_cell.angle_alpha   90.00
_cell.angle_beta   90.00
_cell.angle_gamma   90.00
#
_symmetry.space_group_name_H-M   'P 1'
#
loop_
_entity.id
_entity.type
_entity.pdbx_description
1 polymer ?
#
loop_
_entity_poly.entity_id
_entity_poly.type
_entity_poly.pdbx_seq_one_letter_code
_entity_poly.pdbx_strand_id
1 'polypeptide(L)' 'METQTKSAKTCVECGCEIVEQVESLLYECERCIGKYLE' A
#
# COMPACT_ATOMS: atom_id res chain seq x y z
N MET A 1 16.95 7.83 18.45
CA MET A 1 15.91 8.30 17.51
C MET A 1 15.52 7.10 16.69
N GLU A 2 14.41 6.46 17.03
CA GLU A 2 13.94 5.27 16.32
C GLU A 2 13.31 5.73 15.02
N THR A 3 14.08 5.68 13.92
CA THR A 3 13.55 5.85 12.58
C THR A 3 12.67 4.65 12.28
N GLN A 4 11.40 4.77 12.66
CA GLN A 4 10.33 3.90 12.20
C GLN A 4 10.19 4.15 10.70
N THR A 5 11.01 3.46 9.91
CA THR A 5 10.82 3.29 8.47
C THR A 5 9.52 2.52 8.30
N LYS A 6 8.39 3.23 8.33
CA LYS A 6 7.14 2.75 7.75
C LYS A 6 7.50 2.37 6.33
N SER A 7 7.49 1.08 6.05
CA SER A 7 7.76 0.49 4.76
C SER A 7 6.78 1.10 3.77
N ALA A 8 7.13 2.24 3.16
CA ALA A 8 6.29 2.93 2.21
C ALA A 8 6.13 1.99 1.02
N LYS A 9 4.97 1.35 0.91
CA LYS A 9 4.68 0.44 -0.18
C LYS A 9 4.25 1.25 -1.38
N THR A 10 4.71 0.87 -2.55
CA THR A 10 4.22 1.45 -3.79
C THR A 10 3.14 0.56 -4.36
N CYS A 11 2.03 1.18 -4.77
CA CYS A 11 0.97 0.48 -5.46
C CYS A 11 1.48 -0.04 -6.81
N VAL A 12 1.36 -1.34 -7.06
CA VAL A 12 1.81 -1.94 -8.33
C VAL A 12 0.96 -1.50 -9.52
N GLU A 13 -0.30 -1.12 -9.27
CA GLU A 13 -1.23 -0.73 -10.32
C GLU A 13 -1.09 0.74 -10.73
N CYS A 14 -0.99 1.66 -9.77
CA CYS A 14 -1.00 3.10 -10.04
C CYS A 14 0.31 3.82 -9.66
N GLY A 15 1.26 3.14 -9.01
CA GLY A 15 2.53 3.74 -8.60
C GLY A 15 2.44 4.73 -7.43
N CYS A 16 1.27 4.90 -6.82
CA CYS A 16 1.12 5.78 -5.66
C CYS A 16 1.75 5.17 -4.39
N GLU A 17 2.20 6.03 -3.48
CA GLU A 17 2.59 5.61 -2.14
C GLU A 17 1.36 5.16 -1.35
N ILE A 18 1.39 3.92 -0.89
CA ILE A 18 0.39 3.33 -0.02
C ILE A 18 0.81 3.63 1.41
N VAL A 19 0.06 4.52 2.05
CA VAL A 19 0.23 4.84 3.46
C VAL A 19 -0.70 3.93 4.26
N GLU A 20 -0.21 2.72 4.57
CA GLU A 20 -0.98 1.80 5.39
C GLU A 20 -0.88 2.17 6.87
N GLN A 21 -2.02 2.19 7.56
CA GLN A 21 -2.07 2.36 9.01
C GLN A 21 -1.72 1.05 9.75
N VAL A 22 -1.88 -0.09 9.08
CA VAL A 22 -1.57 -1.45 9.55
C VAL A 22 -0.74 -2.14 8.49
N GLU A 23 0.31 -2.85 8.89
CA GLU A 23 1.14 -3.59 7.94
C GLU A 23 0.33 -4.73 7.32
N SER A 24 0.03 -4.62 6.02
CA SER A 24 -0.61 -5.69 5.24
C SER A 24 0.43 -6.45 4.42
N LEU A 25 0.02 -7.41 3.59
CA LEU A 25 0.87 -7.98 2.53
C LEU A 25 0.52 -7.45 1.13
N LEU A 26 -0.56 -6.67 1.02
CA LEU A 26 -0.95 -6.08 -0.26
C LEU A 26 -0.02 -4.95 -0.67
N TYR A 27 0.21 -4.88 -1.98
CA TYR A 27 0.90 -3.78 -2.68
C TYR A 27 -0.06 -3.06 -3.61
N GLU A 28 -1.32 -2.93 -3.17
CA GLU A 28 -2.38 -2.25 -3.88
C GLU A 28 -2.98 -1.20 -2.94
N CYS A 29 -3.16 0.02 -3.44
CA CYS A 29 -3.79 1.07 -2.65
C CYS A 29 -5.28 0.78 -2.46
N GLU A 30 -5.92 1.47 -1.52
CA GLU A 30 -7.36 1.37 -1.25
C GLU A 30 -8.26 1.61 -2.47
N ARG A 31 -7.73 2.24 -3.53
CA ARG A 31 -8.45 2.54 -4.77
C ARG A 31 -8.28 1.48 -5.85
N CYS A 32 -7.23 0.67 -5.75
CA CYS A 32 -6.93 -0.40 -6.70
C CYS A 32 -7.29 -1.78 -6.14
N ILE A 33 -7.27 -1.93 -4.80
CA ILE A 33 -7.66 -3.17 -4.13
C ILE A 33 -9.05 -3.60 -4.58
N GLY A 34 -9.18 -4.84 -5.05
CA GLY A 34 -10.46 -5.41 -5.45
C GLY A 34 -11.00 -4.91 -6.79
N LYS A 35 -10.21 -4.20 -7.61
CA LYS A 35 -10.63 -3.82 -8.97
C LYS A 35 -11.01 -4.99 -9.88
N TYR A 36 -10.58 -6.20 -9.56
CA TYR A 36 -10.75 -7.39 -10.40
C TYR A 36 -11.88 -8.32 -9.90
N LEU A 37 -12.63 -7.94 -8.86
CA LEU A 37 -13.77 -8.70 -8.34
C LEU A 37 -15.08 -8.15 -8.95
N GLU A 38 -15.30 -8.41 -10.24
CA GLU A 38 -16.61 -8.31 -10.90
C GLU A 38 -17.22 -9.70 -11.11
#